data_AF-A0A1V6J7Q1-F1
#
_entry.id   AF-A0A1V6J7Q1-F1
#
_cell.length_a   1.000
_cell.length_b   1.000
_cell.length_c   1.000
_cell.angle_alpha   90.00
_cell.angle_beta   90.00
_cell.angle_gamma   90.00
#
_symmetry.space_group_name_H-M   'P 1'
#
loop_
_entity.id
_entity.type
_entity.pdbx_description
1 polymer ?
#
loop_
_entity_poly.entity_id
_entity_poly.type
_entity_poly.pdbx_seq_one_letter_code
_entity_poly.pdbx_strand_id
1 'polypeptide(L)'
;MMILSCSENKNYVIEGTFENEKYDGEYVFLLPLDGVMPRIIDSVQVKDRSFVFTGKADSAQMKIIRMRHLLRLDIQELLVVVEPGNIWVRLDTVSAAGGTPQNEKLQAWKEVKMQSDETMNLLKRMSQIDVDQETAGRISEQWEKIQADFKKYSLQFIEENRGTAVGRFVSDMTGGSQ
;
A
#
# COMPACT_ATOMS: atom_id res chain seq x y z
N MET A 1 -28.08 29.09 13.82
CA MET A 1 -26.78 28.48 14.18
C MET A 1 -27.05 27.00 14.47
N MET A 2 -26.85 26.12 13.49
CA MET A 2 -26.97 24.67 13.70
C MET A 2 -25.63 24.17 14.21
N ILE A 3 -25.58 23.75 15.47
CA ILE A 3 -24.43 22.99 16.00
C ILE A 3 -24.69 21.54 15.61
N LEU A 4 -24.17 21.11 14.47
CA LEU A 4 -24.02 19.69 14.17
C LEU A 4 -22.95 19.16 15.11
N SER A 5 -23.39 18.67 16.28
CA SER A 5 -22.58 17.78 17.10
C SER A 5 -22.50 16.44 16.37
N CYS A 6 -21.58 16.34 15.41
CA CYS A 6 -21.16 15.04 14.93
C CYS A 6 -20.34 14.42 16.05
N SER A 7 -20.92 13.44 16.74
CA SER A 7 -20.11 12.39 17.36
C SER A 7 -19.45 11.62 16.21
N GLU A 8 -18.37 12.19 15.65
CA GLU A 8 -17.56 11.49 14.66
C GLU A 8 -17.09 10.20 15.33
N ASN A 9 -17.62 9.08 14.88
CA ASN A 9 -17.15 7.77 15.30
C ASN A 9 -15.71 7.65 14.79
N LYS A 10 -14.75 7.99 15.64
CA LYS A 10 -13.31 7.93 15.33
C LYS A 10 -12.76 6.51 15.40
N ASN A 11 -13.61 5.49 15.50
CA ASN A 11 -13.15 4.13 15.54
C ASN A 11 -12.86 3.61 14.13
N TYR A 12 -11.86 2.75 14.04
CA TYR A 12 -11.57 1.97 12.85
C TYR A 12 -11.74 0.48 13.17
N VAL A 13 -12.08 -0.28 12.14
CA VAL A 13 -12.01 -1.75 12.12
C VAL A 13 -11.23 -2.15 10.88
N ILE A 14 -10.21 -2.99 11.04
CA ILE A 14 -9.52 -3.63 9.91
C ILE A 14 -9.90 -5.10 9.94
N GLU A 15 -10.65 -5.54 8.93
CA GLU A 15 -11.05 -6.93 8.74
C GLU A 15 -10.13 -7.58 7.71
N GLY A 16 -9.27 -8.47 8.18
CA GLY A 16 -8.27 -9.13 7.37
C GLY A 16 -8.60 -10.58 7.08
N THR A 17 -8.26 -11.03 5.88
CA THR A 17 -8.52 -12.39 5.40
C THR A 17 -7.28 -13.00 4.75
N PHE A 18 -7.24 -14.34 4.78
CA PHE A 18 -6.29 -15.18 4.06
C PHE A 18 -7.04 -16.17 3.16
N GLU A 19 -6.45 -16.55 2.03
CA GLU A 19 -7.06 -17.56 1.17
C GLU A 19 -6.92 -18.98 1.73
N ASN A 20 -5.81 -19.25 2.44
CA ASN A 20 -5.43 -20.57 2.91
C ASN A 20 -5.44 -20.67 4.45
N GLU A 21 -5.97 -21.78 4.97
CA GLU A 21 -6.03 -22.08 6.42
C GLU A 21 -4.67 -22.34 7.07
N LYS A 22 -3.60 -22.57 6.28
CA LYS A 22 -2.24 -22.79 6.80
C LYS A 22 -1.71 -21.63 7.65
N TYR A 23 -2.34 -20.46 7.58
CA TYR A 23 -1.99 -19.27 8.35
C TYR A 23 -2.75 -19.18 9.68
N ASP A 24 -3.73 -20.04 9.95
CA ASP A 24 -4.42 -20.08 11.24
C ASP A 24 -3.43 -20.38 12.38
N GLY A 25 -3.57 -19.66 13.48
CA GLY A 25 -2.65 -19.71 14.61
C GLY A 25 -1.41 -18.82 14.46
N GLU A 26 -1.12 -18.30 13.26
CA GLU A 26 -0.06 -17.30 13.06
C GLU A 26 -0.49 -15.92 13.57
N TYR A 27 0.49 -15.03 13.74
CA TYR A 27 0.24 -13.65 14.15
C TYR A 27 0.41 -12.67 12.98
N VAL A 28 -0.54 -11.74 12.91
CA VAL A 28 -0.46 -10.54 12.07
C VAL A 28 -0.13 -9.35 12.96
N PHE A 29 0.79 -8.51 12.50
CA PHE A 29 1.27 -7.35 13.23
C PHE A 29 0.92 -6.06 12.49
N LEU A 30 0.50 -5.05 13.25
CA LEU A 30 0.28 -3.69 12.77
C LEU A 30 1.39 -2.78 13.33
N LEU A 31 2.15 -2.14 12.45
CA LEU A 31 3.33 -1.34 12.82
C LEU A 31 3.28 0.07 12.21
N PRO A 32 3.93 1.07 12.85
CA PRO A 32 4.11 2.36 12.24
C PRO A 32 5.10 2.24 11.07
N LEU A 33 5.02 3.20 10.14
CA LEU A 33 5.92 3.29 8.98
C LEU A 33 7.16 4.18 9.25
N ASP A 34 7.35 4.63 10.49
CA ASP A 34 8.25 5.73 10.88
C ASP A 34 9.75 5.39 10.95
N GLY A 35 10.17 4.20 10.47
CA GLY A 35 11.58 3.83 10.27
C GLY A 35 12.43 3.68 11.55
N VAL A 36 11.94 4.14 12.70
CA VAL A 36 12.50 3.87 14.03
C VAL A 36 12.17 2.43 14.40
N MET A 37 13.04 1.77 15.19
CA MET A 37 12.91 0.34 15.57
C MET A 37 11.45 -0.11 15.64
N PRO A 38 11.04 -1.13 14.85
CA PRO A 38 9.65 -1.44 14.63
C PRO A 38 8.94 -1.73 15.94
N ARG A 39 8.25 -0.73 16.48
CA ARG A 39 7.41 -0.88 17.66
C ARG A 39 6.11 -1.51 17.19
N ILE A 40 5.84 -2.73 17.64
CA ILE A 40 4.55 -3.37 17.41
C ILE A 40 3.49 -2.48 18.10
N ILE A 41 2.54 -1.96 17.32
CA ILE A 41 1.40 -1.23 17.87
C ILE A 41 0.37 -2.22 18.36
N ASP A 42 0.10 -3.23 17.55
CA ASP A 42 -0.88 -4.27 17.85
C ASP A 42 -0.51 -5.59 17.15
N SER A 43 -1.03 -6.69 17.67
CA SER A 43 -0.91 -8.02 17.08
C SER A 43 -2.15 -8.84 17.35
N VAL A 44 -2.59 -9.59 16.36
CA VAL A 44 -3.76 -10.46 16.45
C VAL A 44 -3.41 -11.83 15.89
N GLN A 45 -3.96 -12.87 16.49
CA GLN A 45 -3.82 -14.23 15.98
C GLN A 45 -4.85 -14.48 14.88
N VAL A 46 -4.44 -15.14 13.81
CA VAL A 46 -5.33 -15.56 12.73
C VAL A 46 -6.19 -16.73 13.21
N LYS A 47 -7.49 -16.65 12.96
CA LYS A 47 -8.46 -17.69 13.27
C LYS A 47 -9.50 -17.76 12.16
N ASP A 48 -9.82 -18.96 11.69
CA ASP A 48 -10.80 -19.19 10.63
C ASP A 48 -10.46 -18.36 9.38
N ARG A 49 -9.17 -18.35 9.00
CA ARG A 49 -8.56 -17.56 7.92
C ARG A 49 -8.73 -16.04 8.04
N SER A 50 -9.05 -15.55 9.23
CA SER A 50 -9.42 -14.15 9.43
C SER A 50 -8.73 -13.55 10.64
N PHE A 51 -8.61 -12.22 10.64
CA PHE A 51 -8.15 -11.45 11.78
C PHE A 51 -8.83 -10.09 11.81
N VAL A 52 -8.90 -9.47 13.00
CA VAL A 52 -9.51 -8.16 13.16
C VAL A 52 -8.63 -7.28 14.05
N PHE A 53 -8.33 -6.08 13.57
CA PHE A 53 -7.84 -4.99 14.41
C PHE A 53 -8.95 -3.98 14.65
N THR A 54 -9.04 -3.46 15.87
CA THR A 54 -9.98 -2.38 16.20
C THR A 54 -9.27 -1.32 17.03
N GLY A 55 -9.66 -0.06 16.88
CA GLY A 55 -9.14 0.99 17.74
C GLY A 55 -9.69 2.35 17.38
N LYS A 56 -9.07 3.39 17.92
CA LYS A 56 -9.35 4.79 17.59
C LYS A 56 -8.33 5.33 16.60
N ALA A 57 -8.80 6.09 15.64
CA ALA A 57 -8.01 6.85 14.68
C ALA A 57 -8.31 8.34 14.87
N ASP A 58 -7.59 8.99 15.79
CA ASP A 58 -7.72 10.44 16.00
C ASP A 58 -7.26 11.26 14.79
N SER A 59 -6.38 10.66 13.98
CA SER A 59 -5.96 11.15 12.67
C SER A 59 -5.62 9.98 11.76
N ALA A 60 -5.69 10.20 10.44
CA ALA A 60 -5.28 9.19 9.47
C ALA A 60 -3.75 9.00 9.48
N GLN A 61 -3.31 7.75 9.54
CA GLN A 61 -1.89 7.40 9.63
C GLN A 61 -1.54 6.22 8.73
N MET A 62 -0.40 6.30 8.04
CA MET A 62 0.17 5.15 7.33
C MET A 62 0.70 4.13 8.33
N LYS A 63 0.35 2.86 8.12
CA LYS A 63 0.87 1.71 8.84
C LYS A 63 1.21 0.59 7.88
N ILE A 64 1.96 -0.38 8.38
CA ILE A 64 2.27 -1.61 7.66
C ILE A 64 1.68 -2.82 8.41
N ILE A 65 0.99 -3.66 7.67
CA ILE A 65 0.52 -4.98 8.10
C ILE A 65 1.51 -6.01 7.58
N ARG A 66 2.02 -6.86 8.49
CA ARG A 66 2.97 -7.91 8.12
C ARG A 66 2.89 -9.12 9.06
N MET A 67 3.43 -10.23 8.60
CA MET A 67 3.64 -11.44 9.39
C MET A 67 5.11 -11.61 9.79
N ARG A 68 5.42 -12.66 10.55
CA ARG A 68 6.81 -13.02 10.90
C ARG A 68 7.68 -13.27 9.66
N HIS A 69 8.99 -13.14 9.80
CA HIS A 69 9.92 -13.09 8.67
C HIS A 69 9.76 -14.22 7.64
N LEU A 70 9.65 -15.46 8.10
CA LEU A 70 9.54 -16.63 7.22
C LEU A 70 8.29 -16.60 6.34
N LEU A 71 7.18 -16.05 6.84
CA LEU A 71 5.91 -16.01 6.09
C LEU A 71 5.88 -14.89 5.05
N ARG A 72 6.79 -13.90 5.16
CA ARG A 72 6.90 -12.80 4.19
C ARG A 72 7.50 -13.24 2.85
N LEU A 73 7.96 -14.49 2.75
CA LEU A 73 8.33 -15.10 1.48
C LEU A 73 7.09 -15.50 0.66
N ASP A 74 5.99 -15.82 1.35
CA ASP A 74 4.73 -16.25 0.72
C ASP A 74 3.69 -15.11 0.67
N ILE A 75 3.72 -14.21 1.66
CA ILE A 75 2.73 -13.15 1.86
C ILE A 75 3.39 -11.78 1.70
N GLN A 76 2.84 -10.96 0.81
CA GLN A 76 3.26 -9.58 0.60
C GLN A 76 2.86 -8.71 1.81
N GLU A 77 3.82 -7.99 2.39
CA GLU A 77 3.55 -6.95 3.39
C GLU A 77 2.67 -5.86 2.76
N LEU A 78 1.71 -5.33 3.52
CA LEU A 78 0.70 -4.41 3.01
C LEU A 78 0.73 -3.08 3.75
N LEU A 79 0.81 -1.99 2.99
CA LEU A 79 0.59 -0.65 3.50
C LEU A 79 -0.91 -0.37 3.63
N VAL A 80 -1.30 0.29 4.71
CA VAL A 80 -2.69 0.66 4.99
C VAL A 80 -2.74 2.05 5.62
N VAL A 81 -3.78 2.82 5.31
CA VAL A 81 -4.12 4.04 6.03
C VAL A 81 -5.10 3.67 7.13
N VAL A 82 -4.69 3.81 8.39
CA VAL A 82 -5.62 3.68 9.52
C VAL A 82 -6.38 4.99 9.67
N GLU A 83 -7.65 4.97 9.29
CA GLU A 83 -8.60 6.08 9.39
C GLU A 83 -9.97 5.56 9.88
N PRO A 84 -10.85 6.44 10.40
CA PRO A 84 -12.18 6.02 10.84
C PRO A 84 -12.97 5.32 9.74
N GLY A 85 -13.60 4.19 10.08
CA GLY A 85 -14.37 3.36 9.15
C GLY A 85 -13.95 1.89 9.14
N ASN A 86 -14.56 1.14 8.21
CA ASN A 86 -14.29 -0.28 8.02
C ASN A 86 -13.31 -0.44 6.86
N ILE A 87 -12.16 -1.02 7.15
CA ILE A 87 -11.08 -1.28 6.21
C ILE A 87 -11.06 -2.79 5.98
N TRP A 88 -11.16 -3.24 4.73
CA TRP A 88 -10.95 -4.63 4.39
C TRP A 88 -9.49 -4.85 3.97
N VAL A 89 -8.94 -6.02 4.31
CA VAL A 89 -7.59 -6.45 3.96
C VAL A 89 -7.63 -7.89 3.47
N ARG A 90 -6.92 -8.16 2.37
CA ARG A 90 -6.62 -9.52 1.90
C ARG A 90 -5.11 -9.68 1.88
N LEU A 91 -4.59 -10.58 2.71
CA LEU A 91 -3.17 -10.92 2.75
C LEU A 91 -2.90 -12.16 1.90
N ASP A 92 -2.03 -12.00 0.91
CA ASP A 92 -1.72 -13.01 -0.09
C ASP A 92 -0.35 -12.70 -0.76
N THR A 93 0.03 -13.47 -1.77
CA THR A 93 1.16 -13.19 -2.67
C THR A 93 1.07 -11.79 -3.27
N VAL A 94 -0.14 -11.32 -3.58
CA VAL A 94 -0.44 -9.92 -3.90
C VAL A 94 -1.54 -9.43 -2.96
N SER A 95 -1.11 -8.82 -1.85
CA SER A 95 -2.00 -8.29 -0.83
C SER A 95 -2.75 -7.03 -1.30
N ALA A 96 -3.95 -6.79 -0.78
CA ALA A 96 -4.76 -5.62 -1.13
C ALA A 96 -5.57 -5.12 0.07
N ALA A 97 -5.93 -3.84 0.05
CA ALA A 97 -6.82 -3.22 1.03
C ALA A 97 -7.77 -2.20 0.40
N GLY A 98 -8.83 -1.86 1.11
CA GLY A 98 -9.80 -0.84 0.72
C GLY A 98 -10.85 -0.61 1.81
N GLY A 99 -12.01 -0.08 1.43
CA GLY A 99 -13.16 0.12 2.31
C GLY A 99 -13.26 1.52 2.92
N THR A 100 -12.18 2.32 2.84
CA THR A 100 -12.18 3.73 3.25
C THR A 100 -11.50 4.61 2.19
N PRO A 101 -11.82 5.92 2.13
CA PRO A 101 -11.42 6.77 1.00
C PRO A 101 -9.92 6.82 0.73
N GLN A 102 -9.07 6.87 1.76
CA GLN A 102 -7.61 6.90 1.55
C GLN A 102 -7.03 5.52 1.23
N ASN A 103 -7.65 4.44 1.69
CA ASN A 103 -7.23 3.08 1.31
C ASN A 103 -7.57 2.76 -0.15
N GLU A 104 -8.72 3.20 -0.66
CA GLU A 104 -9.05 3.07 -2.10
C GLU A 104 -8.01 3.78 -2.98
N LYS A 105 -7.61 4.99 -2.55
CA LYS A 105 -6.58 5.78 -3.24
C LYS A 105 -5.20 5.13 -3.16
N LEU A 106 -4.82 4.63 -1.98
CA LEU A 106 -3.55 3.94 -1.78
C LEU A 106 -3.49 2.66 -2.64
N GLN A 107 -4.58 1.90 -2.71
CA GLN A 107 -4.68 0.69 -3.51
C GLN A 107 -4.57 1.00 -5.01
N ALA A 108 -5.29 2.01 -5.51
CA ALA A 108 -5.18 2.44 -6.90
C ALA A 108 -3.76 2.89 -7.26
N TRP A 109 -3.10 3.66 -6.37
CA TRP A 109 -1.71 4.06 -6.58
C TRP A 109 -0.75 2.87 -6.58
N LYS A 110 -0.95 1.91 -5.65
CA LYS A 110 -0.18 0.67 -5.57
C LYS A 110 -0.27 -0.12 -6.87
N GLU A 111 -1.46 -0.27 -7.45
CA GLU A 111 -1.68 -0.99 -8.70
C GLU A 111 -0.95 -0.36 -9.88
N VAL A 112 -1.06 0.97 -10.04
CA VAL A 112 -0.33 1.71 -11.09
C VAL A 112 1.18 1.58 -10.90
N LYS A 113 1.66 1.66 -9.66
CA LYS A 113 3.08 1.47 -9.34
C LYS A 113 3.56 0.05 -9.68
N MET A 114 2.82 -0.98 -9.28
CA MET A 114 3.15 -2.37 -9.56
C MET A 114 3.23 -2.62 -11.07
N GLN A 115 2.23 -2.16 -11.84
CA GLN A 115 2.23 -2.30 -13.30
C GLN A 115 3.44 -1.60 -13.96
N SER A 116 3.77 -0.40 -13.47
CA SER A 116 4.92 0.37 -13.96
C SER A 116 6.23 -0.36 -13.67
N ASP A 117 6.40 -0.85 -12.44
CA ASP A 117 7.59 -1.59 -12.01
C ASP A 117 7.74 -2.92 -12.76
N GLU A 118 6.66 -3.67 -12.98
CA GLU A 118 6.66 -4.92 -13.75
C GLU A 118 7.10 -4.69 -15.20
N THR A 119 6.50 -3.70 -15.86
CA THR A 119 6.85 -3.37 -17.25
C THR A 119 8.31 -2.92 -17.35
N MET A 120 8.75 -2.10 -16.41
CA MET A 120 10.13 -1.62 -16.35
C MET A 120 11.13 -2.76 -16.10
N ASN A 121 10.79 -3.70 -15.22
CA ASN A 121 11.60 -4.89 -14.99
C ASN A 121 11.70 -5.78 -16.25
N LEU A 122 10.62 -5.90 -17.03
CA LEU A 122 10.64 -6.61 -18.31
C LEU A 122 11.57 -5.91 -19.30
N LEU A 123 11.43 -4.59 -19.48
CA LEU A 123 12.30 -3.81 -20.36
C LEU A 123 13.77 -3.91 -19.96
N LYS A 124 14.07 -3.89 -18.65
CA LYS A 124 15.44 -4.10 -18.13
C LYS A 124 16.01 -5.48 -18.51
N ARG A 125 15.20 -6.53 -18.50
CA ARG A 125 15.65 -7.87 -18.91
C ARG A 125 15.86 -7.93 -20.42
N MET A 126 14.99 -7.29 -21.20
CA MET A 126 15.14 -7.23 -22.66
C MET A 126 16.41 -6.47 -23.07
N SER A 127 16.75 -5.38 -22.40
CA SER A 127 17.96 -4.60 -22.70
C SER A 127 19.28 -5.31 -22.34
N GLN A 128 19.21 -6.41 -21.58
CA GLN A 128 20.37 -7.24 -21.23
C GLN A 128 20.65 -8.35 -22.26
N ILE A 129 19.75 -8.56 -23.23
CA ILE A 129 19.91 -9.51 -24.33
C ILE A 129 20.46 -8.76 -25.55
N ASP A 130 21.27 -9.44 -26.38
CA ASP A 130 21.74 -8.87 -27.64
C ASP A 130 20.55 -8.69 -28.61
N VAL A 131 20.24 -7.44 -28.92
CA VAL A 131 19.12 -7.03 -29.78
C VAL A 131 19.62 -6.02 -30.82
N ASP A 132 18.95 -5.93 -31.96
CA ASP A 132 19.28 -4.93 -32.97
C ASP A 132 19.07 -3.49 -32.45
N GLN A 133 19.68 -2.52 -33.16
CA GLN A 133 19.63 -1.11 -32.75
C GLN A 133 18.20 -0.54 -32.73
N GLU A 134 17.32 -1.02 -33.61
CA GLU A 134 15.92 -0.57 -33.66
C GLU A 134 15.18 -0.99 -32.38
N THR A 135 15.33 -2.25 -32.00
CA THR A 135 14.74 -2.83 -30.79
C THR A 135 15.31 -2.17 -29.53
N ALA A 136 16.62 -1.92 -29.48
CA ALA A 136 17.25 -1.18 -28.39
C ALA A 136 16.67 0.24 -28.26
N GLY A 137 16.47 0.96 -29.38
CA GLY A 137 15.84 2.27 -29.41
C GLY A 137 14.42 2.24 -28.85
N ARG A 138 13.60 1.28 -29.30
CA ARG A 138 12.22 1.10 -28.82
C ARG A 138 12.16 0.78 -27.32
N ILE A 139 13.08 -0.04 -26.80
CA ILE A 139 13.16 -0.33 -25.35
C ILE A 139 13.45 0.95 -24.57
N SER A 140 14.39 1.77 -25.03
CA SER A 140 14.71 3.06 -24.40
C SER A 140 13.52 4.02 -24.42
N GLU A 141 12.83 4.15 -25.54
CA GLU A 141 11.63 4.99 -25.65
C GLU A 141 10.50 4.54 -24.71
N GLN A 142 10.23 3.24 -24.63
CA GLN A 142 9.22 2.70 -23.71
C GLN A 142 9.61 2.93 -22.25
N TRP A 143 10.89 2.79 -21.91
CA TRP A 143 11.40 3.07 -20.57
C TRP A 143 11.16 4.52 -20.16
N GLU A 144 11.56 5.47 -21.01
CA GLU A 144 11.36 6.90 -20.77
C GLU A 144 9.88 7.26 -20.65
N LYS A 145 9.04 6.66 -21.51
CA LYS A 145 7.59 6.87 -21.47
C LYS A 145 6.98 6.42 -20.14
N ILE A 146 7.30 5.21 -19.67
CA ILE A 146 6.76 4.69 -18.39
C ILE A 146 7.20 5.56 -17.21
N GLN A 147 8.47 5.98 -17.20
CA GLN A 147 8.99 6.90 -16.18
C GLN A 147 8.25 8.24 -16.18
N ALA A 148 8.05 8.84 -17.36
CA ALA A 148 7.35 10.11 -17.50
C ALA A 148 5.87 9.99 -17.08
N ASP A 149 5.19 8.93 -17.52
CA ASP A 149 3.77 8.69 -17.20
C ASP A 149 3.58 8.44 -15.70
N PHE A 150 4.42 7.61 -15.08
CA PHE A 150 4.34 7.34 -13.64
C PHE A 150 4.64 8.59 -12.81
N LYS A 151 5.63 9.40 -13.22
CA LYS A 151 5.93 10.68 -12.58
C LYS A 151 4.74 11.65 -12.68
N LYS A 152 4.15 11.79 -13.87
CA LYS A 152 2.97 12.65 -14.10
C LYS A 152 1.78 12.19 -13.25
N TYR A 153 1.50 10.89 -13.25
CA TYR A 153 0.45 10.30 -12.42
C TYR A 153 0.69 10.58 -10.92
N SER A 154 1.92 10.38 -10.44
CA SER A 154 2.26 10.61 -9.04
C SER A 154 2.09 12.08 -8.63
N LEU A 155 2.52 13.03 -9.47
CA LEU A 155 2.33 14.46 -9.21
C LEU A 155 0.84 14.83 -9.14
N GLN A 156 0.02 14.32 -10.06
CA GLN A 156 -1.42 14.54 -10.03
C GLN A 156 -2.06 13.92 -8.79
N PHE A 157 -1.67 12.69 -8.44
CA PHE A 157 -2.13 12.02 -7.24
C PHE A 157 -1.81 12.83 -5.97
N ILE A 158 -0.59 13.35 -5.86
CA ILE A 158 -0.17 14.18 -4.73
C ILE A 158 -1.03 15.45 -4.65
N GLU A 159 -1.27 16.12 -5.78
CA GLU A 159 -2.10 17.32 -5.87
C GLU A 159 -3.53 17.09 -5.37
N GLU A 160 -4.17 16.04 -5.89
CA GLU A 160 -5.55 15.68 -5.57
C GLU A 160 -5.72 15.20 -4.11
N ASN A 161 -4.62 14.80 -3.47
CA ASN A 161 -4.60 14.24 -2.13
C ASN A 161 -3.80 15.08 -1.12
N ARG A 162 -3.58 16.36 -1.41
CA ARG A 162 -2.91 17.31 -0.52
C ARG A 162 -3.54 17.30 0.88
N GLY A 163 -2.68 17.30 1.90
CA GLY A 163 -3.09 17.32 3.31
C GLY A 163 -3.57 15.97 3.88
N THR A 164 -3.67 14.93 3.05
CA THR A 164 -4.06 13.58 3.51
C THR A 164 -2.84 12.74 3.96
N ALA A 165 -3.06 11.61 4.62
CA ALA A 165 -1.98 10.69 4.98
C ALA A 165 -1.41 10.00 3.73
N VAL A 166 -2.29 9.56 2.82
CA VAL A 166 -1.87 8.90 1.57
C VAL A 166 -1.13 9.85 0.63
N GLY A 167 -1.55 11.11 0.52
CA GLY A 167 -0.87 12.10 -0.31
C GLY A 167 0.54 12.42 0.19
N ARG A 168 0.71 12.58 1.51
CA ARG A 168 2.05 12.75 2.12
C ARG A 168 2.95 11.54 1.87
N PHE A 169 2.42 10.34 2.07
CA PHE A 169 3.17 9.11 1.83
C PHE A 169 3.65 8.98 0.39
N VAL A 170 2.78 9.21 -0.60
CA VAL A 170 3.17 9.13 -2.01
C VAL A 170 4.21 10.20 -2.34
N SER A 171 4.05 11.42 -1.82
CA SER A 171 5.05 12.49 -1.97
C SER A 171 6.43 12.06 -1.46
N ASP A 172 6.51 11.49 -0.26
CA ASP A 172 7.77 11.02 0.32
C ASP A 172 8.40 9.89 -0.51
N MET A 173 7.58 8.95 -0.98
CA MET A 173 8.03 7.81 -1.79
C MET A 173 8.55 8.21 -3.18
N THR A 174 8.01 9.25 -3.79
CA THR A 174 8.39 9.68 -5.15
C THR A 174 9.40 10.83 -5.18
N GLY A 175 9.98 11.19 -4.02
CA GLY A 175 11.00 12.25 -3.93
C GLY A 175 10.43 13.67 -4.04
N GLY A 176 9.16 13.87 -3.68
CA GLY A 176 8.48 15.17 -3.65
C GLY A 176 8.94 16.09 -2.51
N SER A 177 9.90 15.67 -1.69
CA SER A 177 10.58 16.50 -0.71
C SER A 177 11.78 17.21 -1.35
N GLN A 178 11.50 18.26 -2.12
CA GLN A 178 12.43 19.39 -2.36
C GLN A 178 11.64 20.70 -2.38
#